data_AF-A0A293MCA3-F1
#
_entry.id   AF-A0A293MCA3-F1
#
_cell.length_a   1.000
_cell.length_b   1.000
_cell.length_c   1.000
_cell.angle_alpha   90.00
_cell.angle_beta   90.00
_cell.angle_gamma   90.00
#
_symmetry.space_group_name_H-M   'P 1'
#
loop_
_entity.id
_entity.type
_entity.pdbx_description
1 polymer ?
#
loop_
_entity_poly.entity_id
_entity_poly.type
_entity_poly.pdbx_seq_one_letter_code
_entity_poly.pdbx_strand_id
1 'polypeptide(L)'
;MFYTLVQYAVDGVRTILPVSLVKNFNPKTCADFDDTEKLAYWRSDDGKFGKYYKAKILFLGATRKALVQQIAKTSTIIPEFIESESVMERRTEKVVPHPKTQKKNKATARKKQMKELIRASQGDSESDDSDDELIHKKILRL
;
A
#
# COMPACT_ATOMS: atom_id res chain seq x y z
N MET A 1 20.28 10.72 -10.88
CA MET A 1 20.24 10.66 -9.40
C MET A 1 19.48 9.40 -9.01
N PHE A 2 20.09 8.50 -8.24
CA PHE A 2 19.46 7.24 -7.83
C PHE A 2 18.72 7.38 -6.49
N TYR A 3 17.76 6.49 -6.27
CA TYR A 3 17.04 6.32 -5.01
C TYR A 3 17.34 4.94 -4.44
N THR A 4 17.35 4.85 -3.12
CA THR A 4 17.63 3.61 -2.40
C THR A 4 16.55 3.34 -1.36
N LEU A 5 16.23 2.06 -1.15
CA LEU A 5 15.56 1.59 0.04
C LEU A 5 16.62 1.10 1.02
N VAL A 6 16.67 1.71 2.19
CA VAL A 6 17.56 1.28 3.27
C VAL A 6 16.78 0.58 4.38
N GLN A 7 17.47 -0.26 5.14
CA GLN A 7 17.01 -0.82 6.41
C GLN A 7 18.02 -0.47 7.50
N TYR A 8 17.58 0.25 8.52
CA TYR A 8 18.43 0.61 9.65
C TYR A 8 18.77 -0.59 10.50
N ALA A 9 20.03 -0.68 10.94
CA ALA A 9 20.54 -1.85 11.65
C ALA A 9 19.96 -2.00 13.07
N VAL A 10 19.54 -0.89 13.69
CA VAL A 10 19.12 -0.86 15.11
C VAL A 10 17.68 -1.35 15.29
N ASP A 11 16.76 -0.86 14.47
CA ASP A 11 15.31 -1.07 14.62
C ASP A 11 14.69 -1.82 13.44
N GLY A 12 15.47 -2.09 12.38
CA GLY A 12 14.99 -2.74 11.17
C GLY A 12 14.02 -1.86 10.35
N VAL A 13 13.86 -0.59 10.70
CA VAL A 13 12.98 0.35 10.01
C VAL A 13 13.49 0.55 8.59
N ARG A 14 12.54 0.58 7.66
CA ARG A 14 12.83 0.77 6.24
C ARG A 14 12.47 2.18 5.83
N THR A 15 13.30 2.79 5.00
CA THR A 15 13.07 4.16 4.52
C THR A 15 13.60 4.31 3.11
N ILE A 16 12.86 5.05 2.28
CA ILE A 16 13.29 5.43 0.94
C ILE A 16 13.98 6.78 1.02
N LEU A 17 15.16 6.89 0.43
CA LEU A 17 15.93 8.13 0.38
C LEU A 17 16.74 8.24 -0.92
N PRO A 18 17.06 9.45 -1.38
CA PRO A 18 18.00 9.63 -2.46
C PRO A 18 19.41 9.21 -2.02
N VAL A 19 20.19 8.68 -2.95
CA VAL A 19 21.57 8.22 -2.70
C VAL A 19 22.46 9.31 -2.11
N SER A 20 22.18 10.59 -2.39
CA SER A 20 22.89 11.73 -1.80
C SER A 20 22.83 11.79 -0.27
N LEU A 21 21.82 11.14 0.34
CA LEU A 21 21.67 11.03 1.79
C LEU A 21 22.30 9.75 2.37
N VAL A 22 23.13 9.06 1.58
CA VAL A 22 23.98 7.94 2.03
C VAL A 22 25.43 8.35 1.89
N LYS A 23 26.20 8.32 2.98
CA LYS A 23 27.61 8.71 2.94
C LYS A 23 28.44 7.68 2.17
N ASN A 24 29.40 8.19 1.39
CA ASN A 24 30.38 7.41 0.65
C ASN A 24 29.77 6.33 -0.25
N PHE A 25 28.58 6.59 -0.78
CA PHE A 25 27.87 5.66 -1.64
C PHE A 25 27.52 6.32 -2.97
N ASN A 26 28.14 5.84 -4.04
CA ASN A 26 27.98 6.39 -5.39
C ASN A 26 27.80 5.26 -6.42
N PRO A 27 26.61 4.63 -6.46
CA PRO A 27 26.32 3.53 -7.37
C PRO A 27 26.31 4.00 -8.82
N LYS A 28 26.93 3.21 -9.70
CA LYS A 28 26.93 3.43 -11.15
C LYS A 28 25.69 2.85 -11.83
N THR A 29 25.11 1.80 -11.23
CA THR A 29 23.95 1.09 -11.79
C THR A 29 22.94 0.74 -10.70
N CYS A 30 21.71 0.34 -11.09
CA CYS A 30 20.68 -0.10 -10.13
C CYS A 30 21.01 -1.43 -9.42
N ALA A 31 22.09 -2.11 -9.79
CA ALA A 31 22.57 -3.33 -9.14
C ALA A 31 23.88 -3.11 -8.37
N ASP A 32 24.38 -1.86 -8.32
CA ASP A 32 25.67 -1.52 -7.73
C ASP A 32 25.53 -1.27 -6.21
N PHE A 33 25.12 -2.30 -5.49
CA PHE A 33 25.02 -2.29 -4.03
C PHE A 33 25.35 -3.66 -3.45
N ASP A 34 25.76 -3.67 -2.20
CA ASP A 34 26.22 -4.85 -1.48
C ASP A 34 25.61 -4.91 -0.07
N ASP A 35 25.73 -6.04 0.62
CA ASP A 35 25.13 -6.25 1.96
C ASP A 35 25.92 -5.56 3.10
N THR A 36 26.92 -4.74 2.77
CA THR A 36 27.65 -3.98 3.79
C THR A 36 26.83 -2.80 4.31
N GLU A 37 27.01 -2.51 5.59
CA GLU A 37 26.39 -1.34 6.23
C GLU A 37 26.97 -0.04 5.67
N LYS A 38 26.09 0.88 5.30
CA LYS A 38 26.43 2.26 4.95
C LYS A 38 25.83 3.21 5.98
N LEU A 39 26.27 4.47 5.98
CA LEU A 39 25.68 5.51 6.81
C LEU A 39 24.58 6.23 6.05
N ALA A 40 23.32 5.99 6.41
CA ALA A 40 22.14 6.60 5.79
C ALA A 40 21.49 7.63 6.74
N TYR A 41 20.97 8.70 6.17
CA TYR A 41 20.29 9.76 6.92
C TYR A 41 18.91 9.33 7.40
N TRP A 42 18.71 9.39 8.72
CA TRP A 42 17.42 9.23 9.37
C TRP A 42 17.02 10.53 10.06
N ARG A 43 15.72 10.75 10.18
CA ARG A 43 15.17 11.85 10.98
C ARG A 43 13.96 11.38 11.78
N SER A 44 13.73 12.03 12.90
CA SER A 44 12.51 11.88 13.69
C SER A 44 11.30 12.45 12.94
N ASP A 45 10.10 11.93 13.22
CA ASP A 45 8.82 12.39 12.66
C ASP A 45 8.59 13.90 12.82
N ASP A 46 9.07 14.48 13.93
CA ASP A 46 8.96 15.92 14.19
C ASP A 46 9.94 16.76 13.35
N GLY A 47 10.85 16.12 12.61
CA GLY A 47 11.88 16.76 11.79
C GLY A 47 12.96 17.52 12.58
N LYS A 48 12.89 17.52 13.93
CA LYS A 48 13.79 18.28 14.81
C LYS A 48 15.20 17.68 14.92
N PHE A 49 15.29 16.36 14.75
CA PHE A 49 16.54 15.62 14.86
C PHE A 49 16.76 14.81 13.60
N GLY A 50 17.91 15.01 12.97
CA GLY A 50 18.39 14.23 11.84
C GLY A 50 19.85 13.86 12.03
N LYS A 51 20.18 12.58 11.83
CA LYS A 51 21.55 12.05 11.95
C LYS A 51 21.76 10.90 10.98
N TYR A 52 23.02 10.55 10.75
CA TYR A 52 23.39 9.40 9.94
C TYR A 52 23.55 8.16 10.82
N TYR A 53 22.88 7.08 10.44
CA TYR A 53 22.91 5.80 11.15
C TYR A 53 23.32 4.67 10.21
N LYS A 54 23.80 3.58 10.78
CA LYS A 54 24.14 2.37 10.03
C LYS A 54 22.87 1.75 9.45
N ALA A 55 22.90 1.50 8.15
CA ALA A 55 21.80 0.90 7.42
C ALA A 55 22.32 0.04 6.27
N LYS A 56 21.57 -1.01 5.92
CA LYS A 56 21.80 -1.86 4.76
C LYS A 56 20.99 -1.37 3.57
N ILE A 57 21.56 -1.45 2.37
CA ILE A 57 20.86 -1.10 1.14
C ILE A 57 20.15 -2.34 0.62
N LEU A 58 18.82 -2.26 0.51
CA LEU A 58 17.99 -3.38 0.05
C LEU A 58 17.72 -3.31 -1.44
N PHE A 59 17.43 -2.12 -1.95
CA PHE A 59 17.09 -1.91 -3.35
C PHE A 59 17.59 -0.56 -3.85
N LEU A 60 17.98 -0.52 -5.12
CA LEU A 60 18.28 0.71 -5.86
C LEU A 60 17.32 0.90 -7.03
N GLY A 61 16.97 2.15 -7.30
CA GLY A 61 16.17 2.52 -8.46
C GLY A 61 16.65 3.83 -9.09
N ALA A 62 16.65 3.89 -10.41
CA ALA A 62 17.00 5.10 -11.16
C ALA A 62 16.01 6.25 -10.91
N THR A 63 14.78 5.94 -10.53
CA THR A 63 13.76 6.92 -10.14
C THR A 63 13.01 6.43 -8.90
N ARG A 64 12.44 7.37 -8.13
CA ARG A 64 11.56 7.05 -6.99
C ARG A 64 10.42 6.12 -7.40
N LYS A 65 9.79 6.39 -8.54
CA LYS A 65 8.67 5.58 -9.06
C LYS A 65 9.09 4.15 -9.37
N ALA A 66 10.24 3.96 -10.02
CA ALA A 66 10.77 2.62 -10.32
C ALA A 66 11.08 1.83 -9.03
N LEU A 67 11.68 2.49 -8.03
CA LEU A 67 11.95 1.88 -6.74
C LEU A 67 10.66 1.48 -6.01
N VAL A 68 9.66 2.36 -5.96
CA VAL A 68 8.36 2.05 -5.34
C VAL A 68 7.66 0.89 -6.04
N GLN A 69 7.72 0.81 -7.38
CA GLN A 69 7.19 -0.34 -8.11
C GLN A 69 7.91 -1.65 -7.77
N GLN A 70 9.21 -1.60 -7.54
CA GLN A 70 9.99 -2.77 -7.11
C GLN A 70 9.63 -3.19 -5.68
N ILE A 71 9.44 -2.23 -4.78
CA ILE A 71 8.99 -2.48 -3.41
C ILE A 71 7.59 -3.09 -3.41
N ALA A 72 6.66 -2.53 -4.19
CA ALA A 72 5.28 -3.02 -4.26
C ALA A 72 5.16 -4.47 -4.77
N LYS A 73 6.16 -4.96 -5.52
CA LYS A 73 6.23 -6.38 -5.94
C LYS A 73 6.64 -7.32 -4.80
N THR A 74 7.37 -6.81 -3.81
CA THR A 74 7.95 -7.60 -2.72
C THR A 74 7.24 -7.39 -1.38
N SER A 75 6.57 -6.26 -1.20
CA SER A 75 5.89 -5.89 0.04
C SER A 75 4.63 -5.06 -0.22
N THR A 76 3.61 -5.27 0.62
CA THR A 76 2.35 -4.53 0.59
C THR A 76 2.48 -3.12 1.17
N ILE A 77 3.50 -2.86 2.00
CA ILE A 77 3.68 -1.59 2.70
C ILE A 77 4.81 -0.80 2.03
N ILE A 78 4.49 0.42 1.59
CA ILE A 78 5.48 1.35 1.04
C ILE A 78 6.07 2.16 2.21
N PRO A 79 7.39 2.10 2.44
CA PRO A 79 8.03 2.83 3.53
C PRO A 79 8.03 4.35 3.34
N GLU A 80 8.32 5.08 4.43
CA GLU A 80 8.43 6.54 4.42
C GLU A 80 9.51 7.02 3.44
N PHE A 81 9.35 8.22 2.90
CA PHE A 81 10.27 8.84 1.96
C PHE A 81 10.86 10.14 2.52
N ILE A 82 12.20 10.21 2.59
CA ILE A 82 12.95 11.40 2.98
C ILE A 82 13.61 11.98 1.73
N GLU A 83 13.24 13.21 1.36
CA GLU A 83 13.71 13.85 0.12
C GLU A 83 14.99 14.69 0.31
N SER A 84 15.18 15.28 1.49
CA SER A 84 16.36 16.10 1.80
C SER A 84 16.66 16.15 3.30
N GLU A 85 17.89 16.56 3.64
CA GLU A 85 18.36 16.79 5.02
C GLU A 85 17.71 18.04 5.63
N SER A 86 17.35 19.01 4.79
CA SER A 86 16.64 20.23 5.20
C SER A 86 15.24 19.92 5.74
N VAL A 87 14.96 20.45 6.94
CA VAL A 87 13.65 20.48 7.57
C VAL A 87 12.66 21.18 6.63
N MET A 88 11.94 20.42 5.80
CA MET A 88 10.80 20.97 5.06
C MET A 88 9.58 20.93 5.97
N GLU A 89 9.21 22.12 6.43
CA GLU A 89 7.84 22.61 6.54
C GLU A 89 6.84 21.65 5.89
N ARG A 90 5.92 21.14 6.71
CA ARG A 90 4.87 20.20 6.36
C ARG A 90 4.25 20.56 5.01
N ARG A 91 4.73 19.96 3.92
CA ARG A 91 3.93 19.78 2.72
C ARG A 91 2.90 18.73 3.09
N THR A 92 1.80 19.20 3.67
CA THR A 92 0.52 18.50 3.60
C THR A 92 0.15 18.42 2.13
N GLU A 93 0.74 17.46 1.41
CA GLU A 93 0.09 16.93 0.22
C GLU A 93 -1.21 16.34 0.74
N LYS A 94 -2.28 17.13 0.64
CA LYS A 94 -3.63 16.62 0.69
C LYS A 94 -3.67 15.50 -0.33
N VAL A 95 -3.62 14.26 0.14
CA VAL A 95 -3.96 13.09 -0.66
C VAL A 95 -5.41 13.32 -1.07
N VAL A 96 -5.60 13.95 -2.22
CA VAL A 96 -6.89 13.99 -2.89
C VAL A 96 -7.21 12.52 -3.18
N PRO A 97 -8.22 11.92 -2.53
CA PRO A 97 -8.54 10.53 -2.79
C PRO A 97 -8.96 10.43 -4.26
N HIS A 98 -8.19 9.72 -5.07
CA HIS A 98 -8.56 9.39 -6.45
C HIS A 98 -9.84 8.55 -6.40
N PRO A 99 -11.00 9.06 -6.88
CA PRO A 99 -12.26 8.34 -6.78
C PRO A 99 -12.39 7.44 -8.01
N LYS A 100 -11.77 6.27 -7.98
CA LYS A 100 -11.91 5.11 -8.90
C LYS A 100 -10.82 4.12 -8.46
N THR A 101 -11.04 3.10 -7.63
CA THR A 101 -11.94 1.95 -7.79
C THR A 101 -11.99 1.20 -6.44
N GLN A 102 -12.76 1.70 -5.49
CA GLN A 102 -13.17 0.91 -4.31
C GLN A 102 -14.68 0.72 -4.37
N LYS A 103 -15.13 -0.31 -5.08
CA LYS A 103 -16.49 -0.88 -4.94
C LYS A 103 -16.59 -2.12 -5.83
N LYS A 104 -16.21 -3.27 -5.25
CA LYS A 104 -16.67 -4.63 -5.55
C LYS A 104 -15.86 -5.53 -4.63
N ASN A 105 -16.49 -5.97 -3.54
CA ASN A 105 -16.09 -7.06 -2.60
C ASN A 105 -16.66 -6.88 -1.17
N LYS A 106 -17.61 -5.94 -0.96
CA LYS A 106 -18.44 -5.87 0.27
C LYS A 106 -19.91 -6.26 0.08
N ALA A 107 -20.27 -6.86 -1.06
CA ALA A 107 -21.66 -7.26 -1.37
C ALA A 107 -21.97 -8.74 -1.06
N THR A 108 -20.97 -9.58 -0.76
CA THR A 108 -21.19 -11.00 -0.49
C THR A 108 -21.34 -11.33 1.00
N ALA A 109 -20.90 -10.46 1.91
CA ALA A 109 -21.04 -10.67 3.36
C ALA A 109 -22.38 -10.17 3.95
N ARG A 110 -23.09 -9.26 3.28
CA ARG A 110 -24.40 -8.75 3.75
C ARG A 110 -25.61 -9.59 3.30
N LYS A 111 -25.44 -10.55 2.39
CA LYS A 111 -26.51 -11.49 2.02
C LYS A 111 -26.66 -12.67 2.97
N LYS A 112 -25.68 -12.93 3.84
CA LYS A 112 -25.77 -14.02 4.83
C LYS A 112 -26.50 -13.60 6.11
N GLN A 113 -26.42 -12.31 6.50
CA GLN A 113 -27.07 -11.82 7.71
C GLN A 113 -28.57 -11.51 7.56
N MET A 114 -29.12 -11.43 6.36
CA MET A 114 -30.57 -11.19 6.18
C MET A 114 -31.39 -12.49 6.01
N LYS A 115 -30.73 -13.64 5.79
CA LYS A 115 -31.40 -14.94 5.67
C LYS A 115 -31.69 -15.60 7.02
N GLU A 116 -30.96 -15.24 8.07
CA GLU A 116 -31.17 -15.83 9.40
C GLU A 116 -32.27 -15.12 10.22
N LEU A 117 -32.59 -13.86 9.93
CA LEU A 117 -33.67 -13.14 10.64
C LEU A 117 -35.08 -13.48 10.17
N ILE A 118 -35.27 -14.04 8.97
CA ILE A 118 -36.60 -14.44 8.47
C ILE A 118 -36.98 -15.85 8.96
N ARG A 119 -35.99 -16.68 9.34
CA ARG A 119 -36.24 -18.06 9.81
C ARG A 119 -36.54 -18.15 11.32
N ALA A 120 -36.38 -17.08 12.07
CA ALA A 120 -36.68 -17.02 13.50
C ALA A 120 -38.06 -16.42 13.84
N SER A 121 -38.86 -16.04 12.84
CA SER A 121 -40.19 -15.41 13.04
C SER A 121 -41.35 -16.08 12.30
N GLN A 122 -41.18 -17.31 11.81
CA GLN A 122 -42.29 -18.14 11.31
C GLN A 122 -42.26 -19.49 12.01
N GLY A 123 -42.65 -19.45 13.28
CA GLY A 123 -43.32 -20.54 13.96
C GLY A 123 -44.82 -20.28 13.88
N ASP A 124 -45.53 -21.28 13.35
CA ASP A 124 -46.96 -21.52 13.23
C ASP A 124 -47.80 -20.88 12.10
N SER A 125 -48.60 -21.77 11.50
CA SER A 125 -49.64 -21.64 10.46
C SER A 125 -49.23 -21.97 9.00
N GLU A 126 -49.22 -23.29 8.75
CA GLU A 126 -49.95 -24.05 7.71
C GLU A 126 -50.58 -23.38 6.47
N SER A 127 -50.64 -24.21 5.42
CA SER A 127 -51.41 -24.12 4.14
C SER A 127 -50.78 -23.29 3.02
N ASP A 128 -50.88 -23.65 1.74
CA ASP A 128 -51.24 -24.88 1.01
C ASP A 128 -50.96 -24.54 -0.48
N ASP A 129 -50.46 -25.53 -1.22
CA ASP A 129 -50.60 -25.76 -2.66
C ASP A 129 -50.15 -24.77 -3.77
N SER A 130 -49.77 -25.41 -4.88
CA SER A 130 -49.71 -24.96 -6.28
C SER A 130 -48.44 -24.30 -6.84
N ASP A 131 -47.59 -25.20 -7.34
CA ASP A 131 -46.92 -25.20 -8.66
C ASP A 131 -47.37 -24.08 -9.63
N ASP A 132 -46.43 -23.29 -10.16
CA ASP A 132 -46.44 -22.95 -11.59
C ASP A 132 -45.09 -22.39 -12.09
N GLU A 133 -44.79 -22.75 -13.33
CA GLU A 133 -43.48 -22.78 -13.97
C GLU A 133 -42.99 -21.43 -14.54
N LEU A 134 -41.67 -21.44 -14.82
CA LEU A 134 -40.93 -20.49 -15.64
C LEU A 134 -41.63 -20.13 -16.97
N ILE A 135 -41.84 -18.82 -17.22
CA ILE A 135 -41.64 -18.27 -18.57
C ILE A 135 -40.93 -16.90 -18.51
N HIS A 136 -39.64 -16.90 -18.85
CA HIS A 136 -38.93 -15.73 -19.37
C HIS A 136 -39.16 -15.63 -20.88
N LYS A 137 -39.46 -14.44 -21.40
CA LYS A 137 -38.79 -13.83 -22.59
C LYS A 137 -39.46 -12.52 -23.02
N LYS A 138 -38.72 -11.41 -22.91
CA LYS A 138 -38.98 -10.18 -23.65
C LYS A 138 -38.04 -10.19 -24.86
N ILE A 139 -38.58 -10.42 -26.06
CA ILE A 139 -37.85 -10.24 -27.33
C ILE A 139 -38.22 -8.84 -27.84
N LEU A 140 -37.20 -7.98 -28.01
CA LEU A 140 -37.28 -6.74 -28.78
C LEU A 140 -37.50 -7.07 -30.26
N ARG A 141 -38.34 -6.28 -30.95
CA ARG A 141 -38.03 -5.79 -32.30
C ARG A 141 -38.57 -4.37 -32.47
N LEU A 142 -37.67 -3.46 -32.82
CA LEU A 142 -37.94 -2.40 -33.80
C LEU A 142 -37.85 -3.05 -35.18
#